data_AF-A3TTL7-F1
#
_entry.id   AF-A3TTL7-F1
#
_cell.length_a   1.000
_cell.length_b   1.000
_cell.length_c   1.000
_cell.angle_alpha   90.00
_cell.angle_beta   90.00
_cell.angle_gamma   90.00
#
_symmetry.space_group_name_H-M   'P 1'
#
loop_
_entity.id
_entity.type
_entity.pdbx_description
1 polymer ?
#
loop_
_entity_poly.entity_id
_entity_poly.type
_entity_poly.pdbx_seq_one_letter_code
_entity_poly.pdbx_strand_id
1 'polypeptide(L)'
;MSLFTDASPIGTFNYAHSFLGAAKALNRLEWEDRETHSDSPTEFVYWHSIELFLKAYLLADGMELAKLRSRDYGHNITALTAEAKKRGLALTSKDEELLSFMPSTEDMIDLRYLKVGVRTVPYFEEVEETCDNLYRSVGQELQKRGINIGFHAGRISQNG
;
A
#
# COMPACT_ATOMS: atom_id res chain seq x y z
N MET A 1 -25.19 12.96 -11.18
CA MET A 1 -23.84 13.44 -11.54
C MET A 1 -22.98 13.32 -10.30
N SER A 2 -22.10 12.31 -10.24
CA SER A 2 -21.24 12.10 -9.07
C SER A 2 -20.18 13.21 -9.03
N LEU A 3 -20.09 13.93 -7.92
CA LEU A 3 -19.13 15.02 -7.68
C LEU A 3 -17.73 14.52 -7.29
N PHE A 4 -17.52 13.20 -7.28
CA PHE A 4 -16.23 12.59 -6.97
C PHE A 4 -15.51 12.23 -8.26
N THR A 5 -14.39 12.91 -8.54
CA THR A 5 -13.40 12.40 -9.51
C THR A 5 -12.81 11.11 -8.95
N ASP A 6 -12.82 10.07 -9.78
CA ASP A 6 -12.15 8.81 -9.53
C ASP A 6 -10.66 9.02 -9.18
N ALA A 7 -10.07 8.06 -8.45
CA ALA A 7 -8.72 8.16 -7.88
C ALA A 7 -7.65 8.54 -8.93
N SER A 8 -6.86 9.58 -8.66
CA SER A 8 -5.72 9.98 -9.50
C SER A 8 -4.42 9.30 -9.03
N PRO A 9 -3.36 9.25 -9.87
CA PRO A 9 -2.09 8.66 -9.45
C PRO A 9 -1.51 9.31 -8.19
N ILE A 10 -1.47 10.65 -8.16
CA ILE A 10 -0.95 11.41 -7.00
C ILE A 10 -1.86 11.30 -5.77
N GLY A 11 -3.18 11.30 -5.97
CA GLY A 11 -4.14 11.11 -4.86
C GLY A 11 -3.96 9.75 -4.21
N THR A 12 -3.82 8.70 -5.04
CA THR A 12 -3.58 7.32 -4.59
C THR A 12 -2.23 7.18 -3.88
N PHE A 13 -1.16 7.79 -4.41
CA PHE A 13 0.16 7.80 -3.80
C PHE A 13 0.16 8.46 -2.41
N ASN A 14 -0.45 9.64 -2.28
CA ASN A 14 -0.55 10.33 -1.00
C ASN A 14 -1.42 9.56 0.01
N TYR A 15 -2.45 8.88 -0.47
CA TYR A 15 -3.30 8.05 0.36
C TYR A 15 -2.56 6.80 0.87
N ALA A 16 -1.78 6.14 0.01
CA ALA A 16 -0.87 5.06 0.37
C ALA A 16 0.09 5.49 1.48
N HIS A 17 0.75 6.64 1.31
CA HIS A 17 1.69 7.17 2.30
C HIS A 17 1.00 7.52 3.63
N SER A 18 -0.27 7.93 3.60
CA SER A 18 -1.05 8.15 4.84
C SER A 18 -1.30 6.83 5.59
N PHE A 19 -1.60 5.73 4.88
CA PHE A 19 -1.71 4.41 5.49
C PHE A 19 -0.38 3.88 6.00
N LEU A 20 0.72 4.12 5.29
CA LEU A 20 2.05 3.81 5.82
C LEU A 20 2.30 4.54 7.15
N GLY A 21 1.99 5.84 7.22
CA GLY A 21 2.09 6.61 8.46
C GLY A 21 1.23 6.02 9.59
N ALA A 22 0.01 5.57 9.28
CA ALA A 22 -0.87 4.90 10.24
C ALA A 22 -0.32 3.53 10.70
N ALA A 23 0.18 2.70 9.78
CA ALA A 23 0.81 1.41 10.11
C ALA A 23 1.99 1.61 11.08
N LYS A 24 2.87 2.56 10.75
CA LYS A 24 4.01 2.93 11.60
C LYS A 24 3.57 3.40 12.99
N ALA A 25 2.46 4.12 13.09
CA ALA A 25 1.92 4.56 14.37
C ALA A 25 1.35 3.39 15.18
N LEU A 26 0.60 2.48 14.55
CA LEU A 26 0.05 1.28 15.20
C LEU A 26 1.16 0.33 15.67
N ASN A 27 2.23 0.18 14.87
CA ASN A 27 3.37 -0.69 15.21
C ASN A 27 4.17 -0.17 16.42
N ARG A 28 4.10 1.13 16.71
CA ARG A 28 4.74 1.75 17.90
C ARG A 28 3.81 1.86 19.09
N LEU A 29 2.53 1.57 18.92
CA LEU A 29 1.54 1.72 19.99
C LEU A 29 1.76 0.61 21.01
N GLU A 30 1.79 0.97 22.30
CA GLU A 30 1.62 0.02 23.37
C GLU A 30 0.12 -0.26 23.52
N TRP A 31 -0.29 -1.47 23.17
CA TRP A 31 -1.67 -1.93 23.31
C TRP A 31 -1.98 -2.25 24.78
N GLU A 32 -3.23 -2.11 25.20
CA GLU A 32 -3.63 -2.54 26.54
C GLU A 32 -3.67 -4.08 26.60
N ASP A 33 -3.50 -4.65 27.79
CA ASP A 33 -3.48 -6.12 28.00
C ASP A 33 -4.76 -6.85 27.53
N ARG A 34 -5.84 -6.11 27.27
CA ARG A 34 -7.14 -6.67 26.82
C ARG A 34 -7.24 -6.84 25.31
N GLU A 35 -6.38 -6.21 24.52
CA GLU A 35 -6.41 -6.39 23.07
C GLU A 35 -5.69 -7.68 22.67
N THR A 36 -6.43 -8.58 22.04
CA THR A 36 -5.98 -9.97 21.82
C THR A 36 -5.28 -10.21 20.48
N HIS A 37 -5.38 -9.26 19.55
CA HIS A 37 -4.91 -9.41 18.16
C HIS A 37 -4.37 -8.07 17.61
N SER A 38 -3.59 -7.34 18.41
CA SER A 38 -3.00 -6.03 18.09
C SER A 38 -2.24 -6.00 16.75
N ASP A 39 -1.65 -7.11 16.36
CA ASP A 39 -0.82 -7.21 15.15
C ASP A 39 -1.66 -7.21 13.87
N SER A 40 -2.89 -7.74 13.91
CA SER A 40 -3.73 -7.92 12.71
C SER A 40 -4.13 -6.58 12.06
N PRO A 41 -4.59 -5.55 12.80
CA PRO A 41 -4.82 -4.22 12.25
C PRO A 41 -3.55 -3.59 11.65
N THR A 42 -2.42 -3.72 12.33
CA THR A 42 -1.13 -3.17 11.87
C THR A 42 -0.73 -3.79 10.54
N GLU A 43 -0.80 -5.11 10.44
CA GLU A 43 -0.51 -5.87 9.22
C GLU A 43 -1.43 -5.47 8.05
N PHE A 44 -2.75 -5.43 8.29
CA PHE A 44 -3.71 -5.05 7.26
C PHE A 44 -3.38 -3.67 6.68
N VAL A 45 -3.04 -2.72 7.54
CA VAL A 45 -2.75 -1.35 7.13
C VAL A 45 -1.44 -1.25 6.34
N TYR A 46 -0.40 -2.01 6.71
CA TYR A 46 0.83 -2.12 5.90
C TYR A 46 0.55 -2.69 4.50
N TRP A 47 -0.14 -3.83 4.40
CA TRP A 47 -0.43 -4.45 3.10
C TRP A 47 -1.31 -3.57 2.22
N HIS A 48 -2.28 -2.86 2.81
CA HIS A 48 -3.10 -1.92 2.07
C HIS A 48 -2.28 -0.73 1.54
N SER A 49 -1.29 -0.25 2.29
CA SER A 49 -0.35 0.77 1.81
C SER A 49 0.45 0.28 0.59
N ILE A 50 0.97 -0.95 0.64
CA ILE A 50 1.68 -1.59 -0.49
C ILE A 50 0.79 -1.64 -1.74
N GLU A 51 -0.43 -2.15 -1.58
CA GLU A 51 -1.43 -2.24 -2.65
C GLU A 51 -1.65 -0.88 -3.33
N LEU A 52 -1.81 0.17 -2.53
CA LEU A 52 -2.06 1.52 -3.02
C LEU A 52 -0.84 2.12 -3.72
N PHE A 53 0.39 1.88 -3.25
CA PHE A 53 1.59 2.32 -3.96
C PHE A 53 1.71 1.69 -5.35
N LEU A 54 1.49 0.37 -5.45
CA LEU A 54 1.50 -0.32 -6.74
C LEU A 54 0.42 0.22 -7.68
N LYS A 55 -0.80 0.44 -7.17
CA LYS A 55 -1.89 1.05 -7.94
C LYS A 55 -1.56 2.47 -8.38
N ALA A 56 -0.94 3.29 -7.52
CA ALA A 56 -0.54 4.64 -7.86
C ALA A 56 0.45 4.67 -9.03
N TYR A 57 1.42 3.76 -9.03
CA TYR A 57 2.34 3.57 -10.16
C TYR A 57 1.60 3.18 -11.45
N LEU A 58 0.74 2.15 -11.39
CA LEU A 58 0.01 1.66 -12.56
C LEU A 58 -0.95 2.71 -13.13
N LEU A 59 -1.59 3.51 -12.28
CA LEU A 59 -2.39 4.68 -12.70
C LEU A 59 -1.51 5.72 -13.39
N ALA A 60 -0.34 6.02 -12.86
CA ALA A 60 0.61 6.97 -13.48
C ALA A 60 1.12 6.47 -14.84
N ASP A 61 1.18 5.15 -15.01
CA ASP A 61 1.54 4.48 -16.26
C ASP A 61 0.35 4.33 -17.25
N GLY A 62 -0.81 4.92 -16.92
CA GLY A 62 -1.96 5.00 -17.81
C GLY A 62 -2.94 3.82 -17.73
N MET A 63 -2.82 2.95 -16.72
CA MET A 63 -3.81 1.90 -16.49
C MET A 63 -5.12 2.50 -15.97
N GLU A 64 -6.25 2.06 -16.51
CA GLU A 64 -7.56 2.57 -16.09
C GLU A 64 -7.93 2.12 -14.68
N LEU A 65 -8.53 3.01 -13.89
CA LEU A 65 -8.98 2.70 -12.54
C LEU A 65 -9.99 1.54 -12.51
N ALA A 66 -10.86 1.43 -13.52
CA ALA A 66 -11.80 0.32 -13.63
C ALA A 66 -11.08 -1.04 -13.72
N LYS A 67 -9.94 -1.10 -14.44
CA LYS A 67 -9.13 -2.31 -14.52
C LYS A 67 -8.45 -2.63 -13.20
N LEU A 68 -7.95 -1.62 -12.48
CA LEU A 68 -7.35 -1.80 -11.15
C LEU A 68 -8.36 -2.19 -10.07
N ARG A 69 -9.66 -1.93 -10.27
CA ARG A 69 -10.76 -2.39 -9.41
C ARG A 69 -11.32 -3.75 -9.81
N SER A 70 -10.90 -4.29 -10.97
CA SER A 70 -11.39 -5.60 -11.45
C SER A 70 -10.89 -6.74 -10.59
N ARG A 71 -11.52 -7.92 -10.70
CA ARG A 71 -11.11 -9.13 -9.97
C ARG A 71 -9.63 -9.50 -10.18
N ASP A 72 -9.07 -9.17 -11.35
CA ASP A 72 -7.69 -9.52 -11.69
C ASP A 72 -6.65 -8.74 -10.84
N TYR A 73 -6.98 -7.51 -10.42
CA TYR A 73 -6.04 -6.57 -9.79
C TYR A 73 -6.54 -6.00 -8.45
N GLY A 74 -7.84 -6.12 -8.17
CA GLY A 74 -8.58 -5.40 -7.14
C GLY A 74 -7.95 -5.41 -5.77
N HIS A 75 -7.35 -6.54 -5.38
CA HIS A 75 -6.58 -6.72 -4.13
C HIS A 75 -5.45 -7.74 -4.33
N ASN A 76 -5.05 -7.98 -5.58
CA ASN A 76 -4.11 -9.03 -5.92
C ASN A 76 -2.69 -8.43 -5.98
N ILE A 77 -1.97 -8.48 -4.86
CA ILE A 77 -0.61 -7.94 -4.75
C ILE A 77 0.32 -8.57 -5.78
N THR A 78 0.23 -9.87 -6.01
CA THR A 78 1.04 -10.57 -7.01
C THR A 78 0.78 -10.05 -8.43
N ALA A 79 -0.48 -9.91 -8.83
CA ALA A 79 -0.83 -9.39 -10.16
C ALA A 79 -0.42 -7.93 -10.33
N LEU A 80 -0.64 -7.10 -9.31
CA LEU A 80 -0.21 -5.70 -9.30
C LEU A 80 1.32 -5.58 -9.42
N THR A 81 2.06 -6.40 -8.67
CA THR A 81 3.53 -6.43 -8.68
C THR A 81 4.06 -6.87 -10.04
N ALA A 82 3.53 -7.97 -10.58
CA ALA A 82 3.94 -8.48 -11.90
C ALA A 82 3.69 -7.46 -13.01
N GLU A 83 2.53 -6.80 -13.02
CA GLU A 83 2.21 -5.77 -14.01
C GLU A 83 3.06 -4.52 -13.82
N ALA A 84 3.32 -4.10 -12.57
CA ALA A 84 4.17 -2.94 -12.29
C ALA A 84 5.62 -3.17 -12.76
N LYS A 85 6.18 -4.37 -12.48
CA LYS A 85 7.51 -4.76 -12.96
C LYS A 85 7.58 -4.79 -14.49
N LYS A 86 6.57 -5.37 -15.14
CA LYS A 86 6.48 -5.43 -16.60
C LYS A 86 6.52 -4.05 -17.26
N ARG A 87 5.99 -3.03 -16.57
CA ARG A 87 5.97 -1.63 -17.00
C ARG A 87 7.23 -0.84 -16.60
N GLY A 88 8.15 -1.48 -15.87
CA GLY A 88 9.46 -0.93 -15.56
C GLY A 88 9.62 -0.40 -14.13
N LEU A 89 8.70 -0.69 -13.21
CA LEU A 89 8.94 -0.40 -11.79
C LEU A 89 10.10 -1.26 -11.28
N ALA A 90 11.16 -0.61 -10.82
CA ALA A 90 12.29 -1.28 -10.20
C ALA A 90 11.94 -1.69 -8.76
N LEU A 91 12.06 -2.98 -8.47
CA LEU A 91 11.93 -3.57 -7.15
C LEU A 91 13.22 -4.31 -6.82
N THR A 92 13.62 -4.33 -5.56
CA THR A 92 14.75 -5.15 -5.12
C THR A 92 14.31 -6.61 -4.98
N SER A 93 15.27 -7.55 -5.02
CA SER A 93 14.95 -8.97 -4.77
C SER A 93 14.26 -9.20 -3.42
N LYS A 94 14.62 -8.39 -2.40
CA LYS A 94 13.99 -8.45 -1.08
C LYS A 94 12.54 -7.97 -1.11
N ASP A 95 12.26 -6.88 -1.84
CA ASP A 95 10.88 -6.41 -2.01
C ASP A 95 10.03 -7.49 -2.70
N GLU A 96 10.57 -8.14 -3.74
CA GLU A 96 9.85 -9.19 -4.46
C GLU A 96 9.57 -10.43 -3.61
N GLU A 97 10.55 -10.87 -2.82
CA GLU A 97 10.39 -11.96 -1.87
C GLU A 97 9.29 -11.63 -0.86
N LEU A 98 9.32 -10.43 -0.27
CA LEU A 98 8.30 -10.00 0.67
C LEU A 98 6.90 -9.96 0.04
N LEU A 99 6.77 -9.38 -1.15
CA LEU A 99 5.48 -9.26 -1.84
C LEU A 99 4.86 -10.63 -2.18
N SER A 100 5.69 -11.69 -2.27
CA SER A 100 5.22 -13.06 -2.52
C SER A 100 4.46 -13.68 -1.35
N PHE A 101 4.58 -13.12 -0.14
CA PHE A 101 3.82 -13.56 1.05
C PHE A 101 2.32 -13.21 0.97
N MET A 102 1.91 -12.38 0.02
CA MET A 102 0.50 -12.02 -0.22
C MET A 102 0.08 -12.41 -1.65
N PRO A 103 -0.08 -13.71 -1.93
CA PRO A 103 -0.19 -14.18 -3.31
C PRO A 103 -1.55 -13.89 -3.96
N SER A 104 -2.62 -13.76 -3.18
CA SER A 104 -3.98 -13.66 -3.71
C SER A 104 -4.82 -12.51 -3.15
N THR A 105 -5.96 -12.27 -3.80
CA THR A 105 -6.99 -11.35 -3.32
C THR A 105 -7.63 -11.88 -2.04
N GLU A 106 -7.81 -13.20 -1.96
CA GLU A 106 -8.38 -13.89 -0.82
C GLU A 106 -7.53 -13.68 0.43
N ASP A 107 -6.19 -13.74 0.31
CA ASP A 107 -5.28 -13.51 1.44
C ASP A 107 -5.42 -12.08 2.00
N MET A 108 -5.47 -11.08 1.12
CA MET A 108 -5.66 -9.68 1.52
C MET A 108 -7.04 -9.43 2.16
N ILE A 109 -8.07 -10.10 1.64
CA ILE A 109 -9.43 -10.06 2.21
C ILE A 109 -9.46 -10.73 3.59
N ASP A 110 -8.75 -11.85 3.74
CA ASP A 110 -8.71 -12.69 4.93
C ASP A 110 -8.03 -12.00 6.12
N LEU A 111 -7.13 -11.04 5.89
CA LEU A 111 -6.57 -10.19 6.95
C LEU A 111 -7.64 -9.46 7.78
N ARG A 112 -8.85 -9.30 7.26
CA ARG A 112 -9.97 -8.62 7.95
C ARG A 112 -10.82 -9.56 8.79
N TYR A 113 -10.61 -10.87 8.69
CA TYR A 113 -11.41 -11.88 9.36
C TYR A 113 -10.55 -12.68 10.32
N LEU A 114 -11.11 -13.04 11.47
CA LEU A 114 -10.45 -13.96 12.39
C LEU A 114 -10.30 -15.33 11.70
N LYS A 115 -9.07 -15.69 11.36
CA LYS A 115 -8.69 -17.01 10.84
C LYS A 115 -7.76 -17.67 11.85
N VAL A 116 -8.01 -18.95 12.10
CA VAL A 116 -7.23 -19.76 13.04
C VAL A 116 -6.36 -20.73 12.24
N GLY A 117 -5.07 -20.77 12.52
CA GLY A 117 -4.13 -21.62 11.79
C GLY A 117 -2.69 -21.13 11.91
N VAL A 118 -1.75 -21.87 11.30
CA VAL A 118 -0.35 -21.46 11.20
C VAL A 118 -0.17 -20.71 9.88
N ARG A 119 0.42 -19.52 9.95
CA ARG A 119 0.83 -18.74 8.78
C ARG A 119 2.28 -18.31 8.95
N THR A 120 3.01 -18.28 7.84
CA THR A 120 4.31 -17.62 7.79
C THR A 120 4.06 -16.19 7.32
N VAL A 121 4.46 -15.21 8.13
CA VAL A 121 4.35 -13.80 7.79
C VAL A 121 5.70 -13.12 7.99
N PRO A 122 6.04 -12.12 7.15
CA PRO A 122 7.26 -11.34 7.33
C PRO A 122 7.19 -10.50 8.62
N TYR A 123 8.35 -10.08 9.12
CA TYR A 123 8.41 -9.12 10.23
C TYR A 123 7.93 -7.74 9.79
N PHE A 124 7.29 -6.98 10.68
CA PHE A 124 6.77 -5.65 10.33
C PHE A 124 7.86 -4.67 9.90
N GLU A 125 9.07 -4.82 10.42
CA GLU A 125 10.23 -4.04 10.00
C GLU A 125 10.56 -4.26 8.51
N GLU A 126 10.41 -5.49 8.02
CA GLU A 126 10.63 -5.81 6.61
C GLU A 126 9.51 -5.26 5.74
N VAL A 127 8.26 -5.37 6.20
CA VAL A 127 7.10 -4.82 5.48
C VAL A 127 7.19 -3.29 5.40
N GLU A 128 7.62 -2.65 6.48
CA GLU A 128 7.89 -1.21 6.53
C GLU A 128 9.00 -0.80 5.57
N GLU A 129 10.11 -1.55 5.54
CA GLU A 129 11.22 -1.29 4.61
C GLU A 129 10.74 -1.36 3.14
N THR A 130 9.96 -2.39 2.79
CA THR A 130 9.36 -2.50 1.45
C THR A 130 8.39 -1.36 1.15
N CYS A 131 7.59 -0.91 2.13
CA CYS A 131 6.75 0.28 1.95
C CYS A 131 7.57 1.55 1.69
N ASP A 132 8.66 1.76 2.43
CA ASP A 132 9.55 2.90 2.25
C ASP A 132 10.27 2.84 0.87
N ASN A 133 10.66 1.65 0.42
CA ASN A 133 11.23 1.43 -0.90
C ASN A 133 10.23 1.75 -2.01
N LEU A 134 8.99 1.26 -1.89
CA LEU A 134 7.89 1.57 -2.82
C LEU A 134 7.57 3.06 -2.83
N TYR A 135 7.51 3.71 -1.67
CA TYR A 135 7.30 5.16 -1.58
C TYR A 135 8.35 5.93 -2.40
N ARG A 136 9.63 5.56 -2.24
CA ARG A 136 10.74 6.19 -2.98
C ARG A 136 10.67 5.89 -4.48
N SER A 137 10.54 4.62 -4.87
CA SER A 137 10.58 4.21 -6.28
C SER A 137 9.37 4.71 -7.06
N VAL A 138 8.17 4.51 -6.53
CA VAL A 138 6.93 5.02 -7.14
C VAL A 138 6.96 6.55 -7.17
N GLY A 139 7.44 7.20 -6.11
CA GLY A 139 7.58 8.65 -6.08
C GLY A 139 8.48 9.19 -7.19
N GLN A 140 9.65 8.57 -7.39
CA GLN A 140 10.55 8.93 -8.48
C GLN A 140 9.89 8.72 -9.86
N GLU A 141 9.16 7.63 -10.05
CA GLU A 141 8.47 7.33 -11.30
C GLU A 141 7.33 8.32 -11.61
N LEU A 142 6.59 8.77 -10.60
CA LEU A 142 5.60 9.84 -10.72
C LEU A 142 6.26 11.17 -11.12
N GLN A 143 7.37 11.54 -10.47
CA GLN A 143 8.12 12.77 -10.79
C GLN A 143 8.66 12.77 -12.23
N LYS A 144 9.22 11.64 -12.69
CA LYS A 144 9.68 11.48 -14.08
C LYS A 144 8.57 11.69 -15.11
N ARG A 145 7.31 11.41 -14.73
CA ARG A 145 6.11 11.62 -15.56
C ARG A 145 5.53 13.03 -15.42
N GLY A 146 6.23 13.96 -14.77
CA GLY A 146 5.79 15.34 -14.56
C GLY A 146 4.75 15.52 -13.47
N ILE A 147 4.50 14.48 -12.65
CA ILE A 147 3.57 14.57 -11.52
C ILE A 147 4.33 15.12 -10.32
N ASN A 148 4.03 16.36 -9.95
CA ASN A 148 4.65 17.00 -8.79
C ASN A 148 4.21 16.32 -7.49
N ILE A 149 5.19 15.73 -6.79
CA ILE A 149 5.00 15.23 -5.43
C ILE A 149 5.21 16.40 -4.48
N GLY A 150 4.13 17.16 -4.28
CA GLY A 150 4.06 18.24 -3.31
C GLY A 150 3.44 17.75 -2.01
N PHE A 151 4.17 17.90 -0.90
CA PHE A 151 3.59 17.80 0.44
C PHE A 151 2.48 18.84 0.56
N HIS A 152 1.25 18.42 0.88
CA HIS A 152 0.25 19.37 1.36
C HIS A 152 0.68 19.83 2.76
N ALA A 153 1.53 20.86 2.83
CA ALA A 153 1.94 21.53 4.07
C ALA A 153 0.79 22.27 4.80
N GLY A 154 -0.47 21.98 4.45
CA GLY A 154 -1.65 22.78 4.81
C GLY A 154 -2.62 22.12 5.79
N ARG A 155 -2.23 21.10 6.54
CA ARG A 155 -3.15 20.43 7.49
C ARG A 155 -2.67 20.31 8.94
N ILE A 156 -1.73 21.17 9.35
CA ILE A 156 -1.59 21.51 10.76
C ILE A 156 -1.70 23.04 10.87
N SER A 157 -2.94 23.54 10.79
CA SER A 157 -3.26 24.75 11.53
C SER A 157 -3.11 24.36 12.99
N GLN A 158 -1.99 24.76 13.59
CA GLN A 158 -1.95 25.06 15.02
C GLN A 158 -3.17 25.92 15.31
N ASN A 159 -4.17 25.37 15.98
CA ASN A 159 -5.29 26.11 16.52
C ASN A 159 -5.63 25.48 17.87
N GLY A 160 -5.28 26.21 18.93
CA GLY A 160 -5.84 26.08 20.28
C GLY A 160 -5.04 25.21 21.21
#